data_AF-A0A4S4ESS7-F1
#
_entry.id   AF-A0A4S4ESS7-F1
#
_cell.length_a   1.000
_cell.length_b   1.000
_cell.length_c   1.000
_cell.angle_alpha   90.00
_cell.angle_beta   90.00
_cell.angle_gamma   90.00
#
_symmetry.space_group_name_H-M   'P 1'
#
loop_
_entity.id
_entity.type
_entity.pdbx_description
1 polymer ?
#
loop_
_entity_poly.entity_id
_entity_poly.type
_entity_poly.pdbx_seq_one_letter_code
_entity_poly.pdbx_strand_id
1 'polypeptide(L)'
;MTVPGASHIPIWRTDGVVVTVLLHMGPVEFLYYWLHRALHHHYLYSRYHSHHHSSIVTEPITSVIHPFAEHIAYFVLFAIPMVTTVLIGSASLVSGFGYITYIDLMNNMGHCNFEFIPKWIFSIFPPLKYLMYTPSFHSLHHTQFRTNYSLFMPIYDYIYGTMDKSTDSLHEISLKREEDSPNVVHLTHLTTPNSIYHLHIGLASLASKPQMSQWYLWLMWPVTCWSMIITCIYGSAFIVERNTFGKLKLQSWAIPRYNIQYLFKRQREAISGLIEDAILEAEARGINGEELNNNGEVYIQRYPQLNVKVVDGSSLVVAIVLNSIPKETTQVLLGGCLSKVAYSIVSALCQREIQVSTIYKTEYEKLKLATKFGNNVVVSESYAEKIWLVGDGLSEEEQRKASKGTIFIPFSQFPPERVRSDCLYHYSPSMMAPISLQNLDSCENWLPRRVMSASRVAGIVHALEGWNLHECGQKMFDIGLVWEATLKHGFKPL
;
A
#
# COMPACT_ATOMS: atom_id res chain seq x y z
N MET A 1 -3.50 -47.42 16.71
CA MET A 1 -4.59 -48.13 16.00
C MET A 1 -4.92 -47.30 14.77
N THR A 2 -4.63 -47.78 13.56
CA THR A 2 -4.99 -47.07 12.33
C THR A 2 -6.49 -47.28 12.09
N VAL A 3 -7.25 -46.20 11.86
CA VAL A 3 -8.67 -46.32 11.48
C VAL A 3 -8.69 -46.98 10.09
N PRO A 4 -9.38 -48.12 9.89
CA PRO A 4 -9.29 -48.88 8.63
C PRO A 4 -9.57 -48.03 7.38
N GLY A 5 -10.55 -47.13 7.46
CA GLY A 5 -10.92 -46.18 6.39
C GLY A 5 -9.90 -45.07 6.09
N ALA A 6 -8.85 -44.92 6.90
CA ALA A 6 -7.78 -43.94 6.69
C ALA A 6 -6.51 -44.55 6.04
N SER A 7 -6.47 -45.88 5.85
CA SER A 7 -5.27 -46.58 5.36
C SER A 7 -5.05 -46.44 3.85
N HIS A 8 -6.13 -46.33 3.06
CA HIS A 8 -6.10 -46.23 1.60
C HIS A 8 -7.23 -45.31 1.11
N ILE A 9 -7.04 -44.00 1.23
CA ILE A 9 -8.04 -43.01 0.82
C ILE A 9 -7.93 -42.78 -0.71
N PRO A 10 -8.97 -43.10 -1.50
CA PRO A 10 -8.96 -42.84 -2.94
C PRO A 10 -8.98 -41.34 -3.23
N ILE A 11 -8.53 -40.97 -4.43
CA ILE A 11 -8.53 -39.57 -4.88
C ILE A 11 -9.96 -39.02 -4.91
N TRP A 12 -10.91 -39.78 -5.47
CA TRP A 12 -12.30 -39.36 -5.66
C TRP A 12 -13.29 -40.44 -5.22
N ARG A 13 -14.34 -40.02 -4.51
CA ARG A 13 -15.54 -40.83 -4.20
C ARG A 13 -16.77 -39.95 -4.11
N THR A 14 -17.74 -40.18 -5.00
CA THR A 14 -18.96 -39.38 -5.08
C THR A 14 -19.83 -39.50 -3.82
N ASP A 15 -19.98 -40.70 -3.26
CA ASP A 15 -20.72 -40.93 -2.03
C ASP A 15 -20.11 -40.18 -0.84
N GLY A 16 -18.79 -40.18 -0.72
CA GLY A 16 -18.06 -39.38 0.26
C GLY A 16 -18.27 -37.87 0.11
N VAL A 17 -18.25 -37.35 -1.11
CA VAL A 17 -18.52 -35.92 -1.38
C VAL A 17 -19.93 -35.55 -0.97
N VAL A 18 -20.94 -36.36 -1.36
CA VAL A 18 -22.34 -36.11 -1.01
C VAL A 18 -22.55 -36.15 0.50
N VAL A 19 -21.98 -37.15 1.19
CA VAL A 19 -22.08 -37.24 2.66
C VAL A 19 -21.44 -36.03 3.32
N THR A 20 -20.25 -35.59 2.87
CA THR A 20 -19.60 -34.39 3.41
C THR A 20 -20.48 -33.15 3.29
N VAL A 21 -21.09 -32.92 2.11
CA VAL A 21 -21.98 -31.78 1.86
C VAL A 21 -23.21 -31.84 2.76
N LEU A 22 -23.86 -32.99 2.87
CA LEU A 22 -25.06 -33.16 3.71
C LEU A 22 -24.76 -32.99 5.20
N LEU A 23 -23.62 -33.51 5.67
CA LEU A 23 -23.18 -33.36 7.06
C LEU A 23 -22.83 -31.90 7.38
N HIS A 24 -22.27 -31.17 6.42
CA HIS A 24 -22.03 -29.75 6.59
C HIS A 24 -23.35 -28.96 6.65
N MET A 25 -24.18 -29.08 5.60
CA MET A 25 -25.41 -28.31 5.45
C MET A 25 -26.44 -28.56 6.58
N GLY A 26 -26.43 -29.77 7.16
CA GLY A 26 -27.32 -30.12 8.27
C GLY A 26 -26.62 -29.99 9.62
N PRO A 27 -26.01 -31.07 10.15
CA PRO A 27 -25.42 -31.10 11.48
C PRO A 27 -24.46 -29.97 11.82
N VAL A 28 -23.49 -29.66 10.95
CA VAL A 28 -22.45 -28.66 11.26
C VAL A 28 -23.08 -27.27 11.39
N GLU A 29 -23.86 -26.84 10.41
CA GLU A 29 -24.53 -25.54 10.43
C GLU A 29 -25.50 -25.41 11.62
N PHE A 30 -26.28 -26.46 11.91
CA PHE A 30 -27.21 -26.45 13.05
C PHE A 30 -26.47 -26.33 14.39
N LEU A 31 -25.43 -27.15 14.59
CA LEU A 31 -24.65 -27.13 15.82
C LEU A 31 -23.86 -25.82 15.97
N TYR A 32 -23.32 -25.28 14.87
CA TYR A 32 -22.67 -23.96 14.88
C TYR A 32 -23.65 -22.89 15.33
N TYR A 33 -24.83 -22.80 14.70
CA TYR A 33 -25.81 -21.76 15.00
C TYR A 33 -26.12 -21.67 16.50
N TRP A 34 -26.36 -22.82 17.13
CA TRP A 34 -26.66 -22.86 18.56
C TRP A 34 -25.44 -22.58 19.45
N LEU A 35 -24.27 -23.10 19.07
CA LEU A 35 -23.02 -22.81 19.78
C LEU A 35 -22.72 -21.30 19.73
N HIS A 36 -22.78 -20.71 18.54
CA HIS A 36 -22.52 -19.30 18.30
C HIS A 36 -23.53 -18.42 19.05
N ARG A 37 -24.82 -18.73 18.97
CA ARG A 37 -25.85 -18.04 19.76
C ARG A 37 -25.62 -18.16 21.27
N ALA A 38 -25.16 -19.31 21.76
CA ALA A 38 -24.80 -19.48 23.17
C ALA A 38 -23.56 -18.66 23.54
N LEU A 39 -22.55 -18.56 22.65
CA LEU A 39 -21.38 -17.73 22.83
C LEU A 39 -21.73 -16.24 22.97
N HIS A 40 -22.84 -15.79 22.39
CA HIS A 40 -23.39 -14.43 22.57
C HIS A 40 -24.17 -14.22 23.87
N HIS A 41 -24.34 -15.25 24.71
CA HIS A 41 -24.81 -15.06 26.07
C HIS A 41 -23.72 -14.39 26.92
N HIS A 42 -24.10 -13.37 27.69
CA HIS A 42 -23.18 -12.45 28.41
C HIS A 42 -21.97 -13.13 29.10
N TYR A 43 -22.19 -14.28 29.73
CA TYR A 43 -21.14 -15.04 30.42
C TYR A 43 -20.08 -15.60 29.46
N LEU A 44 -20.52 -16.24 28.37
CA LEU A 44 -19.64 -16.83 27.38
C LEU A 44 -19.03 -15.75 26.48
N TYR A 45 -19.80 -14.71 26.15
CA TYR A 45 -19.35 -13.61 25.31
C TYR A 45 -18.10 -12.95 25.91
N SER A 46 -18.19 -12.52 27.16
CA SER A 46 -17.08 -11.83 27.84
C SER A 46 -15.80 -12.66 28.01
N ARG A 47 -15.87 -13.99 27.91
CA ARG A 47 -14.74 -14.90 28.16
C ARG A 47 -14.17 -15.53 26.91
N TYR A 48 -15.02 -15.78 25.93
CA TYR A 48 -14.67 -16.57 24.76
C TYR A 48 -14.91 -15.79 23.47
N HIS A 49 -15.97 -15.00 23.35
CA HIS A 49 -16.34 -14.48 22.03
C HIS A 49 -16.08 -12.97 21.81
N SER A 50 -15.90 -12.20 22.89
CA SER A 50 -15.72 -10.74 22.80
C SER A 50 -14.43 -10.31 22.11
N HIS A 51 -13.39 -11.13 22.15
CA HIS A 51 -12.13 -10.82 21.46
C HIS A 51 -12.28 -10.93 19.94
N HIS A 52 -12.98 -11.97 19.45
CA HIS A 52 -13.34 -12.10 18.04
C HIS A 52 -14.08 -10.84 17.55
N HIS A 53 -15.05 -10.39 18.34
CA HIS A 53 -15.86 -9.20 18.10
C HIS A 53 -15.18 -7.86 18.36
N SER A 54 -13.94 -7.84 18.88
CA SER A 54 -13.19 -6.60 19.01
C SER A 54 -12.86 -5.98 17.64
N SER A 55 -12.88 -6.80 16.58
CA SER A 55 -12.73 -6.39 15.18
C SER A 55 -14.10 -6.09 14.56
N ILE A 56 -14.72 -4.96 14.93
CA ILE A 56 -16.04 -4.55 14.40
C ILE A 56 -16.00 -4.42 12.87
N VAL A 57 -14.94 -3.82 12.34
CA VAL A 57 -14.59 -3.88 10.93
C VAL A 57 -13.77 -5.15 10.77
N THR A 58 -14.37 -6.20 10.22
CA THR A 58 -13.71 -7.49 10.10
C THR A 58 -12.64 -7.46 9.02
N GLU A 59 -11.58 -8.25 9.23
CA GLU A 59 -10.61 -8.58 8.20
C GLU A 59 -10.57 -10.11 8.05
N PRO A 60 -10.08 -10.69 6.92
CA PRO A 60 -10.04 -12.15 6.76
C PRO A 60 -9.36 -12.87 7.95
N ILE A 61 -8.35 -12.25 8.57
CA ILE A 61 -7.67 -12.78 9.75
C ILE A 61 -8.59 -12.89 11.00
N THR A 62 -9.60 -12.04 11.13
CA THR A 62 -10.60 -12.09 12.21
C THR A 62 -11.28 -13.46 12.26
N SER A 63 -11.43 -14.11 11.10
CA SER A 63 -12.08 -15.43 10.98
C SER A 63 -11.39 -16.57 11.73
N VAL A 64 -10.11 -16.42 12.08
CA VAL A 64 -9.33 -17.45 12.80
C VAL A 64 -8.95 -17.02 14.22
N ILE A 65 -9.23 -15.77 14.61
CA ILE A 65 -8.92 -15.25 15.93
C ILE A 65 -10.06 -15.58 16.89
N HIS A 66 -9.88 -16.68 17.62
CA HIS A 66 -10.77 -17.14 18.68
C HIS A 66 -9.96 -17.62 19.89
N PRO A 67 -10.44 -17.46 21.12
CA PRO A 67 -9.83 -18.06 22.30
C PRO A 67 -9.75 -19.58 22.20
N PHE A 68 -8.76 -20.15 22.89
CA PHE A 68 -8.38 -21.56 22.76
C PHE A 68 -9.54 -22.56 22.85
N ALA A 69 -10.45 -22.38 23.82
CA ALA A 69 -11.58 -23.29 24.01
C ALA A 69 -12.61 -23.19 22.87
N GLU A 70 -12.88 -21.99 22.37
CA GLU A 70 -13.74 -21.78 21.21
C GLU A 70 -13.12 -22.39 19.95
N HIS A 71 -11.79 -22.27 19.81
CA HIS A 71 -11.06 -22.90 18.72
C HIS A 71 -11.17 -24.43 18.74
N ILE A 72 -11.06 -25.07 19.91
CA ILE A 72 -11.29 -26.51 20.05
C ILE A 72 -12.73 -26.87 19.66
N ALA A 73 -13.72 -26.09 20.11
CA ALA A 73 -15.12 -26.35 19.80
C ALA A 73 -15.38 -26.30 18.28
N TYR A 74 -14.87 -25.28 17.59
CA TYR A 74 -14.98 -25.19 16.13
C TYR A 74 -14.17 -26.27 15.41
N PHE A 75 -12.97 -26.62 15.90
CA PHE A 75 -12.20 -27.71 15.31
C PHE A 75 -12.95 -29.04 15.37
N VAL A 76 -13.53 -29.38 16.53
CA VAL A 76 -14.34 -30.59 16.70
C VAL A 76 -15.57 -30.55 15.80
N LEU A 77 -16.23 -29.41 15.72
CA LEU A 77 -17.41 -29.19 14.88
C LEU A 77 -17.09 -29.39 13.38
N PHE A 78 -16.03 -28.75 12.87
CA PHE A 78 -15.61 -28.89 11.48
C PHE A 78 -15.00 -30.26 11.17
N ALA A 79 -14.49 -30.98 12.17
CA ALA A 79 -14.02 -32.35 11.98
C ALA A 79 -15.16 -33.35 11.70
N ILE A 80 -16.42 -33.03 12.00
CA ILE A 80 -17.56 -33.96 11.86
C ILE A 80 -17.62 -34.60 10.46
N PRO A 81 -17.69 -33.86 9.33
CA PRO A 81 -17.81 -34.50 8.02
C PRO A 81 -16.59 -35.36 7.65
N MET A 82 -15.39 -34.92 8.00
CA MET A 82 -14.16 -35.66 7.73
C MET A 82 -14.05 -36.95 8.53
N VAL A 83 -14.30 -36.89 9.84
CA VAL A 83 -14.24 -38.05 10.72
C VAL A 83 -15.34 -39.05 10.34
N THR A 84 -16.56 -38.58 10.08
CA THR A 84 -17.66 -39.46 9.68
C THR A 84 -17.37 -40.19 8.37
N THR A 85 -16.88 -39.49 7.34
CA THR A 85 -16.55 -40.13 6.06
C THR A 85 -15.41 -41.15 6.17
N VAL A 86 -14.43 -40.92 7.05
CA VAL A 86 -13.38 -41.89 7.37
C VAL A 86 -13.96 -43.12 8.09
N LEU A 87 -14.84 -42.91 9.09
CA LEU A 87 -15.44 -43.99 9.87
C LEU A 87 -16.34 -44.91 9.04
N ILE A 88 -17.10 -44.35 8.10
CA ILE A 88 -17.98 -45.13 7.22
C ILE A 88 -17.26 -45.65 5.95
N GLY A 89 -15.96 -45.36 5.80
CA GLY A 89 -15.16 -45.83 4.67
C GLY A 89 -15.47 -45.16 3.33
N SER A 90 -16.07 -43.96 3.34
CA SER A 90 -16.41 -43.18 2.13
C SER A 90 -15.46 -42.00 1.87
N ALA A 91 -14.46 -41.79 2.72
CA ALA A 91 -13.50 -40.68 2.57
C ALA A 91 -12.82 -40.67 1.19
N SER A 92 -12.56 -39.47 0.68
CA SER A 92 -11.70 -39.24 -0.49
C SER A 92 -10.85 -37.99 -0.32
N LEU A 93 -9.68 -37.96 -0.97
CA LEU A 93 -8.75 -36.84 -0.87
C LEU A 93 -9.37 -35.53 -1.36
N VAL A 94 -10.09 -35.57 -2.49
CA VAL A 94 -10.75 -34.39 -3.06
C VAL A 94 -11.87 -33.88 -2.14
N SER A 95 -12.66 -34.76 -1.52
CA SER A 95 -13.69 -34.36 -0.56
C SER A 95 -13.08 -33.67 0.67
N GLY A 96 -12.01 -34.24 1.24
CA GLY A 96 -11.33 -33.66 2.40
C GLY A 96 -10.69 -32.30 2.10
N PHE A 97 -9.89 -32.22 1.02
CA PHE A 97 -9.24 -30.97 0.64
C PHE A 97 -10.25 -29.90 0.21
N GLY A 98 -11.26 -30.29 -0.57
CA GLY A 98 -12.33 -29.41 -1.01
C GLY A 98 -13.15 -28.86 0.16
N TYR A 99 -13.43 -29.69 1.17
CA TYR A 99 -14.14 -29.26 2.37
C TYR A 99 -13.34 -28.26 3.20
N ILE A 100 -12.06 -28.53 3.47
CA ILE A 100 -11.18 -27.58 4.19
C ILE A 100 -11.11 -26.26 3.42
N THR A 101 -10.88 -26.33 2.11
CA THR A 101 -10.83 -25.13 1.24
C THR A 101 -12.15 -24.36 1.28
N TYR A 102 -13.29 -25.05 1.29
CA TYR A 102 -14.61 -24.42 1.38
C TYR A 102 -14.82 -23.71 2.72
N ILE A 103 -14.49 -24.36 3.85
CA ILE A 103 -14.57 -23.73 5.19
C ILE A 103 -13.72 -22.45 5.22
N ASP A 104 -12.46 -22.55 4.78
CA ASP A 104 -11.54 -21.41 4.80
C ASP A 104 -12.02 -20.29 3.87
N LEU A 105 -12.43 -20.62 2.64
CA LEU A 105 -12.93 -19.65 1.68
C LEU A 105 -14.16 -18.90 2.23
N MET A 106 -15.14 -19.65 2.73
CA MET A 106 -16.38 -19.07 3.23
C MET A 106 -16.13 -18.22 4.47
N ASN A 107 -15.31 -18.67 5.42
CA ASN A 107 -14.93 -17.87 6.58
C ASN A 107 -14.20 -16.57 6.21
N ASN A 108 -13.20 -16.65 5.33
CA ASN A 108 -12.46 -15.48 4.87
C ASN A 108 -13.37 -14.52 4.10
N MET A 109 -14.29 -15.04 3.27
CA MET A 109 -15.29 -14.24 2.56
C MET A 109 -16.20 -13.48 3.53
N GLY A 110 -16.71 -14.14 4.58
CA GLY A 110 -17.57 -13.48 5.57
C GLY A 110 -16.90 -12.34 6.31
N HIS A 111 -15.58 -12.44 6.51
CA HIS A 111 -14.81 -11.47 7.29
C HIS A 111 -14.03 -10.48 6.42
N CYS A 112 -14.10 -10.53 5.10
CA CYS A 112 -13.29 -9.66 4.25
C CYS A 112 -13.76 -8.19 4.24
N ASN A 113 -14.94 -7.91 4.81
CA ASN A 113 -15.56 -6.58 4.85
C ASN A 113 -15.66 -5.90 3.47
N PHE A 114 -15.81 -6.71 2.42
CA PHE A 114 -15.95 -6.25 1.05
C PHE A 114 -17.06 -7.04 0.37
N GLU A 115 -18.15 -6.36 0.02
CA GLU A 115 -19.28 -7.01 -0.66
C GLU A 115 -19.01 -7.14 -2.15
N PHE A 116 -18.89 -8.38 -2.63
CA PHE A 116 -18.66 -8.70 -4.02
C PHE A 116 -19.63 -9.74 -4.58
N ILE A 117 -20.58 -10.24 -3.78
CA ILE A 117 -21.59 -11.21 -4.23
C ILE A 117 -22.72 -10.45 -4.93
N PRO A 118 -22.84 -10.58 -6.26
CA PRO A 118 -23.81 -9.79 -7.00
C PRO A 118 -25.25 -10.29 -6.79
N LYS A 119 -26.21 -9.36 -6.79
CA LYS A 119 -27.63 -9.66 -6.56
C LYS A 119 -28.22 -10.68 -7.53
N TRP A 120 -27.77 -10.67 -8.79
CA TRP A 120 -28.34 -11.52 -9.84
C TRP A 120 -28.20 -13.01 -9.53
N ILE A 121 -27.19 -13.41 -8.76
CA ILE A 121 -27.01 -14.81 -8.33
C ILE A 121 -28.22 -15.29 -7.52
N PHE A 122 -28.71 -14.45 -6.60
CA PHE A 122 -29.91 -14.75 -5.82
C PHE A 122 -31.20 -14.61 -6.65
N SER A 123 -31.20 -13.82 -7.72
CA SER A 123 -32.33 -13.79 -8.66
C SER A 123 -32.43 -15.07 -9.51
N ILE A 124 -31.29 -15.61 -9.96
CA ILE A 124 -31.25 -16.83 -10.79
C ILE A 124 -31.60 -18.08 -9.96
N PHE A 125 -31.07 -18.17 -8.74
CA PHE A 125 -31.36 -19.28 -7.83
C PHE A 125 -31.76 -18.76 -6.44
N PRO A 126 -33.03 -18.38 -6.25
CA PRO A 126 -33.52 -17.81 -4.98
C PRO A 126 -33.22 -18.62 -3.71
N PRO A 127 -33.25 -19.97 -3.73
CA PRO A 127 -32.89 -20.76 -2.55
C PRO A 127 -31.48 -20.47 -2.02
N LEU A 128 -30.55 -20.03 -2.87
CA LEU A 128 -29.16 -19.75 -2.47
C LEU A 128 -29.05 -18.71 -1.35
N LYS A 129 -30.00 -17.77 -1.27
CA LYS A 129 -30.07 -16.77 -0.19
C LYS A 129 -30.09 -17.40 1.21
N TYR A 130 -30.65 -18.61 1.33
CA TYR A 130 -30.72 -19.35 2.59
C TYR A 130 -29.55 -20.31 2.79
N LEU A 131 -28.87 -20.69 1.70
CA LEU A 131 -27.78 -21.67 1.69
C LEU A 131 -26.38 -21.02 1.66
N MET A 132 -26.30 -19.70 1.50
CA MET A 132 -25.04 -18.96 1.43
C MET A 132 -25.25 -17.53 1.89
N TYR A 133 -24.55 -17.15 2.96
CA TYR A 133 -24.45 -15.77 3.42
C TYR A 133 -23.52 -14.93 2.56
N THR A 134 -23.59 -13.62 2.72
CA THR A 134 -22.73 -12.64 2.05
C THR A 134 -21.75 -12.01 3.03
N PRO A 135 -20.64 -11.41 2.57
CA PRO A 135 -19.76 -10.60 3.42
C PRO A 135 -20.52 -9.55 4.26
N SER A 136 -21.49 -8.87 3.64
CA SER A 136 -22.35 -7.90 4.33
C SER A 136 -23.21 -8.50 5.43
N PHE A 137 -23.73 -9.73 5.25
CA PHE A 137 -24.54 -10.43 6.26
C PHE A 137 -23.76 -10.62 7.57
N HIS A 138 -22.50 -11.03 7.49
CA HIS A 138 -21.66 -11.32 8.65
C HIS A 138 -20.95 -10.09 9.20
N SER A 139 -20.57 -9.13 8.36
CA SER A 139 -20.12 -7.82 8.85
C SER A 139 -21.21 -7.14 9.70
N LEU A 140 -22.49 -7.30 9.33
CA LEU A 140 -23.61 -6.81 10.13
C LEU A 140 -23.73 -7.54 11.48
N HIS A 141 -23.43 -8.84 11.53
CA HIS A 141 -23.34 -9.59 12.79
C HIS A 141 -22.28 -8.98 13.72
N HIS A 142 -21.08 -8.69 13.19
CA HIS A 142 -20.00 -8.04 13.95
C HIS A 142 -20.31 -6.62 14.41
N THR A 143 -21.32 -5.98 13.82
CA THR A 143 -21.76 -4.62 14.18
C THR A 143 -22.93 -4.63 15.18
N GLN A 144 -23.90 -5.53 15.02
CA GLN A 144 -25.12 -5.58 15.85
C GLN A 144 -25.02 -6.58 17.01
N PHE A 145 -24.10 -7.55 16.92
CA PHE A 145 -23.80 -8.63 17.88
C PHE A 145 -24.95 -9.60 18.20
N ARG A 146 -26.22 -9.23 17.97
CA ARG A 146 -27.39 -10.01 18.45
C ARG A 146 -28.27 -10.60 17.34
N THR A 147 -27.79 -10.58 16.12
CA THR A 147 -28.49 -11.00 14.91
C THR A 147 -27.53 -11.76 14.00
N ASN A 148 -28.03 -12.51 13.02
CA ASN A 148 -27.22 -13.16 11.98
C ASN A 148 -26.18 -14.15 12.56
N TYR A 149 -26.62 -15.18 13.29
CA TYR A 149 -25.75 -16.16 13.96
C TYR A 149 -25.32 -17.36 13.11
N SER A 150 -25.92 -17.55 11.93
CA SER A 150 -25.57 -18.65 11.03
C SER A 150 -24.09 -18.67 10.67
N LEU A 151 -23.54 -19.86 10.44
CA LEU A 151 -22.16 -20.03 9.96
C LEU A 151 -22.06 -19.56 8.51
N PHE A 152 -22.55 -20.37 7.56
CA PHE A 152 -22.55 -20.02 6.14
C PHE A 152 -23.96 -20.04 5.55
N MET A 153 -24.92 -20.71 6.20
CA MET A 153 -26.27 -20.86 5.70
C MET A 153 -27.27 -20.05 6.54
N PRO A 154 -27.75 -18.88 6.06
CA PRO A 154 -28.68 -18.03 6.79
C PRO A 154 -30.01 -18.70 7.18
N ILE A 155 -30.34 -19.87 6.64
CA ILE A 155 -31.59 -20.60 6.88
C ILE A 155 -31.99 -20.66 8.37
N TYR A 156 -31.04 -20.85 9.29
CA TYR A 156 -31.34 -20.93 10.73
C TYR A 156 -31.72 -19.56 11.32
N ASP A 157 -31.10 -18.46 10.88
CA ASP A 157 -31.53 -17.11 11.26
C ASP A 157 -32.95 -16.79 10.77
N TYR A 158 -33.33 -17.29 9.59
CA TYR A 158 -34.71 -17.17 9.10
C TYR A 158 -35.69 -18.03 9.91
N ILE A 159 -35.34 -19.30 10.19
CA ILE A 159 -36.20 -20.22 10.97
C ILE A 159 -36.44 -19.69 12.39
N TYR A 160 -35.40 -19.19 13.05
CA TYR A 160 -35.46 -18.76 14.45
C TYR A 160 -35.67 -17.25 14.63
N GLY A 161 -35.86 -16.49 13.54
CA GLY A 161 -36.17 -15.06 13.59
C GLY A 161 -35.05 -14.19 14.14
N THR A 162 -33.79 -14.58 13.91
CA THR A 162 -32.59 -13.83 14.35
C THR A 162 -31.90 -13.06 13.22
N MET A 163 -32.49 -13.04 12.03
CA MET A 163 -31.99 -12.25 10.90
C MET A 163 -32.25 -10.75 11.11
N ASP A 164 -31.23 -9.91 10.93
CA ASP A 164 -31.36 -8.46 11.08
C ASP A 164 -32.17 -7.84 9.94
N LYS A 165 -33.14 -6.98 10.27
CA LYS A 165 -34.05 -6.37 9.29
C LYS A 165 -33.35 -5.57 8.19
N SER A 166 -32.15 -5.06 8.46
CA SER A 166 -31.36 -4.27 7.50
C SER A 166 -30.49 -5.12 6.57
N THR A 167 -30.39 -6.44 6.79
CA THR A 167 -29.53 -7.37 6.02
C THR A 167 -29.64 -7.17 4.52
N ASP A 168 -30.85 -7.22 3.96
CA ASP A 168 -31.06 -7.08 2.51
C ASP A 168 -30.66 -5.67 2.04
N SER A 169 -31.11 -4.63 2.74
CA SER A 169 -30.79 -3.24 2.38
C SER A 169 -29.29 -2.95 2.43
N LEU A 170 -28.57 -3.53 3.40
CA LEU A 170 -27.12 -3.38 3.52
C LEU A 170 -26.41 -4.04 2.34
N HIS A 171 -26.77 -5.29 2.00
CA HIS A 171 -26.25 -5.96 0.80
C HIS A 171 -26.44 -5.11 -0.45
N GLU A 172 -27.62 -4.50 -0.59
CA GLU A 172 -27.92 -3.64 -1.74
C GLU A 172 -27.07 -2.37 -1.79
N ILE A 173 -26.88 -1.71 -0.64
CA ILE A 173 -26.12 -0.46 -0.52
C ILE A 173 -24.63 -0.75 -0.70
N SER A 174 -24.10 -1.81 -0.09
CA SER A 174 -22.68 -2.18 -0.19
C SER A 174 -22.25 -2.52 -1.62
N LEU A 175 -23.18 -2.96 -2.48
CA LEU A 175 -22.92 -3.15 -3.91
C LEU A 175 -22.91 -1.85 -4.73
N LYS A 176 -23.59 -0.80 -4.25
CA LYS A 176 -23.57 0.53 -4.89
C LYS A 176 -22.27 1.23 -4.49
N ARG A 177 -21.23 1.05 -5.31
CA ARG A 177 -19.98 1.80 -5.15
C ARG A 177 -20.25 3.25 -5.53
N GLU A 178 -20.21 4.16 -4.56
CA GLU A 178 -20.09 5.58 -4.88
C GLU A 178 -18.74 5.80 -5.59
N GLU A 179 -18.76 6.53 -6.71
CA GLU A 179 -17.52 6.98 -7.34
C GLU A 179 -16.80 7.92 -6.38
N ASP A 180 -15.75 7.41 -5.75
CA ASP A 180 -14.89 8.20 -4.89
C ASP A 180 -13.99 9.08 -5.77
N SER A 181 -14.34 10.36 -5.91
CA SER A 181 -13.53 11.37 -6.60
C SER A 181 -12.50 11.97 -5.62
N PRO A 182 -11.20 11.60 -5.70
CA PRO A 182 -10.18 12.24 -4.89
C PRO A 182 -9.88 13.66 -5.38
N ASN A 183 -9.29 14.49 -4.52
CA ASN A 183 -8.80 15.82 -4.87
C ASN A 183 -7.32 15.79 -5.29
N VAL A 184 -6.57 14.79 -4.82
CA VAL A 184 -5.15 14.60 -5.14
C VAL A 184 -4.88 13.12 -5.39
N VAL A 185 -4.14 12.83 -6.47
CA VAL A 185 -3.63 11.50 -6.78
C VAL A 185 -2.12 11.53 -6.78
N HIS A 186 -1.50 10.71 -5.93
CA HIS A 186 -0.08 10.44 -5.94
C HIS A 186 0.19 9.15 -6.72
N LEU A 187 0.90 9.25 -7.85
CA LEU A 187 1.31 8.08 -8.61
C LEU A 187 2.61 7.51 -8.05
N THR A 188 2.61 6.22 -7.78
CA THR A 188 3.79 5.50 -7.28
C THR A 188 4.01 4.20 -8.06
N HIS A 189 5.12 3.51 -7.81
CA HIS A 189 5.41 2.23 -8.42
C HIS A 189 6.16 1.30 -7.47
N LEU A 190 6.25 0.02 -7.84
CA LEU A 190 6.96 -0.96 -7.03
C LEU A 190 8.48 -0.74 -7.15
N THR A 191 9.17 -0.61 -6.02
CA THR A 191 10.60 -0.29 -6.00
C THR A 191 11.49 -1.52 -6.13
N THR A 192 11.16 -2.60 -5.42
CA THR A 192 11.90 -3.87 -5.42
C THR A 192 10.90 -5.03 -5.48
N PRO A 193 11.32 -6.28 -5.80
CA PRO A 193 10.42 -7.43 -5.79
C PRO A 193 9.62 -7.58 -4.49
N ASN A 194 10.22 -7.21 -3.35
CA ASN A 194 9.61 -7.30 -2.03
C ASN A 194 8.69 -6.12 -1.68
N SER A 195 8.63 -5.04 -2.48
CA SER A 195 7.82 -3.87 -2.15
C SER A 195 6.32 -4.16 -2.14
N ILE A 196 5.87 -5.24 -2.82
CA ILE A 196 4.47 -5.71 -2.81
C ILE A 196 3.97 -6.01 -1.39
N TYR A 197 4.84 -6.49 -0.51
CA TYR A 197 4.47 -6.86 0.86
C TYR A 197 4.29 -5.64 1.76
N HIS A 198 4.84 -4.50 1.34
CA HIS A 198 4.73 -3.23 2.04
C HIS A 198 3.59 -2.35 1.50
N LEU A 199 2.85 -2.81 0.48
CA LEU A 199 1.58 -2.21 0.13
C LEU A 199 0.54 -2.51 1.22
N HIS A 200 -0.41 -1.60 1.43
CA HIS A 200 -1.49 -1.79 2.41
C HIS A 200 -2.32 -3.06 2.12
N ILE A 201 -2.55 -3.37 0.84
CA ILE A 201 -3.26 -4.58 0.37
C ILE A 201 -2.44 -5.86 0.61
N GLY A 202 -1.13 -5.75 0.83
CA GLY A 202 -0.25 -6.88 1.09
C GLY A 202 -0.35 -7.37 2.53
N LEU A 203 0.61 -6.98 3.37
CA LEU A 203 0.67 -7.39 4.78
C LEU A 203 0.72 -6.14 5.65
N ALA A 204 -0.37 -5.82 6.35
CA ALA A 204 -0.47 -4.62 7.19
C ALA A 204 0.68 -4.50 8.22
N SER A 205 1.16 -5.62 8.76
CA SER A 205 2.28 -5.67 9.71
C SER A 205 3.64 -5.28 9.09
N LEU A 206 3.81 -5.52 7.78
CA LEU A 206 4.99 -5.10 7.02
C LEU A 206 4.80 -3.71 6.44
N ALA A 207 3.62 -3.40 5.91
CA ALA A 207 3.26 -2.09 5.39
C ALA A 207 3.44 -0.99 6.44
N SER A 208 3.12 -1.26 7.71
CA SER A 208 3.33 -0.32 8.82
C SER A 208 4.79 -0.11 9.26
N LYS A 209 5.74 -0.78 8.60
CA LYS A 209 7.19 -0.68 8.89
C LYS A 209 7.95 -0.22 7.63
N PRO A 210 9.04 0.54 7.80
CA PRO A 210 9.90 0.89 6.69
C PRO A 210 10.39 -0.36 5.95
N GLN A 211 10.42 -0.28 4.63
CA GLN A 211 10.90 -1.33 3.76
C GLN A 211 12.36 -1.64 4.07
N MET A 212 12.61 -2.88 4.47
CA MET A 212 13.95 -3.39 4.78
C MET A 212 14.08 -4.81 4.22
N SER A 213 15.30 -5.18 3.82
CA SER A 213 15.58 -6.56 3.43
C SER A 213 15.48 -7.47 4.66
N GLN A 214 14.52 -8.40 4.64
CA GLN A 214 14.32 -9.38 5.70
C GLN A 214 14.56 -10.77 5.13
N TRP A 215 15.32 -11.60 5.83
CA TRP A 215 15.73 -12.92 5.35
C TRP A 215 14.54 -13.84 5.02
N TYR A 216 13.46 -13.76 5.81
CA TYR A 216 12.29 -14.63 5.64
C TYR A 216 11.44 -14.27 4.42
N LEU A 217 11.56 -13.05 3.87
CA LEU A 217 10.86 -12.67 2.64
C LEU A 217 11.35 -13.49 1.45
N TRP A 218 12.55 -14.08 1.54
CA TRP A 218 13.02 -15.05 0.55
C TRP A 218 12.15 -16.30 0.48
N LEU A 219 11.53 -16.73 1.59
CA LEU A 219 10.58 -17.86 1.57
C LEU A 219 9.30 -17.54 0.78
N MET A 220 8.98 -16.25 0.63
CA MET A 220 7.82 -15.77 -0.12
C MET A 220 8.11 -15.60 -1.62
N TRP A 221 9.27 -16.04 -2.11
CA TRP A 221 9.63 -15.90 -3.52
C TRP A 221 8.58 -16.43 -4.52
N PRO A 222 7.81 -17.52 -4.26
CA PRO A 222 6.80 -17.97 -5.22
C PRO A 222 5.68 -16.93 -5.39
N VAL A 223 5.28 -16.30 -4.28
CA VAL A 223 4.28 -15.22 -4.27
C VAL A 223 4.83 -14.00 -5.00
N THR A 224 6.10 -13.64 -4.78
CA THR A 224 6.77 -12.56 -5.50
C THR A 224 6.85 -12.83 -7.01
N CYS A 225 7.17 -14.05 -7.42
CA CYS A 225 7.19 -14.41 -8.84
C CYS A 225 5.79 -14.31 -9.45
N TRP A 226 4.77 -14.79 -8.73
CA TRP A 226 3.39 -14.70 -9.18
C TRP A 226 2.92 -13.24 -9.30
N SER A 227 3.26 -12.38 -8.34
CA SER A 227 2.94 -10.96 -8.43
C SER A 227 3.65 -10.29 -9.60
N MET A 228 4.91 -10.65 -9.91
CA MET A 228 5.62 -10.14 -11.07
C MET A 228 4.91 -10.52 -12.38
N ILE A 229 4.38 -11.73 -12.48
CA ILE A 229 3.59 -12.18 -13.64
C ILE A 229 2.27 -11.40 -13.72
N ILE A 230 1.49 -11.35 -12.63
CA ILE A 230 0.22 -10.63 -12.57
C ILE A 230 0.41 -9.16 -12.94
N THR A 231 1.39 -8.51 -12.33
CA THR A 231 1.64 -7.08 -12.54
C THR A 231 1.99 -6.81 -14.00
N CYS A 232 2.77 -7.68 -14.67
CA CYS A 232 3.04 -7.57 -16.10
C CYS A 232 1.78 -7.67 -16.99
N ILE A 233 0.79 -8.45 -16.57
CA ILE A 233 -0.50 -8.62 -17.28
C ILE A 233 -1.43 -7.43 -16.98
N TYR A 234 -1.35 -6.88 -15.77
CA TYR A 234 -2.20 -5.77 -15.34
C TYR A 234 -1.84 -4.49 -16.11
N GLY A 235 -2.86 -3.92 -16.76
CA GLY A 235 -2.73 -2.85 -17.74
C GLY A 235 -3.21 -1.48 -17.25
N SER A 236 -3.42 -1.28 -15.96
CA SER A 236 -3.83 0.01 -15.39
C SER A 236 -3.22 0.26 -14.01
N ALA A 237 -3.17 1.52 -13.60
CA ALA A 237 -2.86 1.86 -12.21
C ALA A 237 -4.00 1.39 -11.30
N PHE A 238 -3.69 1.07 -10.04
CA PHE A 238 -4.69 0.67 -9.06
C PHE A 238 -4.50 1.39 -7.72
N ILE A 239 -5.61 1.64 -7.03
CA ILE A 239 -5.60 2.37 -5.75
C ILE A 239 -4.98 1.47 -4.68
N VAL A 240 -3.89 1.93 -4.06
CA VAL A 240 -3.23 1.23 -2.94
C VAL A 240 -3.57 1.84 -1.59
N GLU A 241 -3.88 3.12 -1.54
CA GLU A 241 -4.15 3.83 -0.29
C GLU A 241 -5.18 4.94 -0.52
N ARG A 242 -6.00 5.20 0.51
CA ARG A 242 -6.92 6.33 0.58
C ARG A 242 -6.69 7.07 1.89
N ASN A 243 -6.35 8.36 1.80
CA ASN A 243 -6.13 9.21 2.97
C ASN A 243 -7.09 10.38 2.95
N THR A 244 -7.34 10.97 4.11
CA THR A 244 -8.12 12.20 4.23
C THR A 244 -7.31 13.26 4.97
N PHE A 245 -7.36 14.49 4.45
CA PHE A 245 -6.74 15.64 5.09
C PHE A 245 -7.68 16.83 5.08
N GLY A 246 -8.33 17.07 6.23
CA GLY A 246 -9.39 18.07 6.32
C GLY A 246 -10.54 17.73 5.36
N LYS A 247 -10.73 18.55 4.32
CA LYS A 247 -11.75 18.30 3.28
C LYS A 247 -11.19 17.58 2.05
N LEU A 248 -9.87 17.42 1.96
CA LEU A 248 -9.25 16.78 0.81
C LEU A 248 -9.29 15.26 0.96
N LYS A 249 -9.78 14.59 -0.09
CA LYS A 249 -9.64 13.15 -0.30
C LYS A 249 -8.38 12.91 -1.12
N LEU A 250 -7.48 12.07 -0.62
CA LEU A 250 -6.20 11.77 -1.26
C LEU A 250 -6.19 10.29 -1.63
N GLN A 251 -5.63 9.96 -2.79
CA GLN A 251 -5.42 8.59 -3.21
C GLN A 251 -3.98 8.38 -3.67
N SER A 252 -3.42 7.22 -3.34
CA SER A 252 -2.15 6.77 -3.92
C SER A 252 -2.46 5.66 -4.91
N TRP A 253 -2.03 5.82 -6.15
CA TRP A 253 -2.21 4.82 -7.21
C TRP A 253 -0.87 4.20 -7.55
N ALA A 254 -0.79 2.87 -7.48
CA ALA A 254 0.40 2.14 -7.86
C ALA A 254 0.30 1.72 -9.32
N ILE A 255 1.33 2.06 -10.08
CA ILE A 255 1.59 1.48 -11.40
C ILE A 255 2.17 0.09 -11.15
N PRO A 256 1.59 -0.98 -11.73
CA PRO A 256 1.99 -2.37 -11.50
C PRO A 256 3.32 -2.69 -12.22
N ARG A 257 4.37 -1.93 -11.96
CA ARG A 257 5.70 -2.08 -12.58
C ARG A 257 6.78 -1.85 -11.53
N TYR A 258 7.78 -2.73 -11.55
CA TYR A 258 8.95 -2.69 -10.68
C TYR A 258 10.03 -1.79 -11.26
N ASN A 259 10.86 -1.18 -10.41
CA ASN A 259 11.96 -0.30 -10.82
C ASN A 259 12.87 -0.93 -11.90
N ILE A 260 13.19 -2.22 -11.78
CA ILE A 260 14.02 -2.94 -12.77
C ILE A 260 13.43 -2.87 -14.19
N GLN A 261 12.10 -2.78 -14.34
CA GLN A 261 11.43 -2.69 -15.63
C GLN A 261 11.63 -1.32 -16.28
N TYR A 262 11.80 -0.25 -15.49
CA TYR A 262 12.10 1.09 -16.01
C TYR A 262 13.47 1.15 -16.69
N LEU A 263 14.39 0.23 -16.37
CA LEU A 263 15.70 0.17 -17.01
C LEU A 263 15.62 -0.30 -18.47
N PHE A 264 14.59 -1.05 -18.87
CA PHE A 264 14.46 -1.58 -20.23
C PHE A 264 13.67 -0.65 -21.15
N LYS A 265 14.26 -0.25 -22.29
CA LYS A 265 13.67 0.72 -23.23
C LYS A 265 12.23 0.38 -23.66
N ARG A 266 11.97 -0.86 -24.09
CA ARG A 266 10.62 -1.31 -24.52
C ARG A 266 9.60 -1.21 -23.39
N GLN A 267 10.02 -1.47 -22.15
CA GLN A 267 9.14 -1.38 -20.99
C GLN A 267 8.87 0.08 -20.61
N ARG A 268 9.82 1.00 -20.80
CA ARG A 268 9.60 2.44 -20.57
C ARG A 268 8.45 2.98 -21.42
N GLU A 269 8.35 2.57 -22.68
CA GLU A 269 7.25 2.99 -23.56
C GLU A 269 5.89 2.51 -23.03
N ALA A 270 5.81 1.24 -22.62
CA ALA A 270 4.59 0.68 -22.01
C ALA A 270 4.24 1.36 -20.68
N ILE A 271 5.24 1.62 -19.83
CA ILE A 271 5.06 2.33 -18.56
C ILE A 271 4.56 3.76 -18.80
N SER A 272 5.12 4.47 -19.78
CA SER A 272 4.66 5.81 -20.13
C SER A 272 3.20 5.81 -20.57
N GLY A 273 2.73 4.78 -21.28
CA GLY A 273 1.31 4.60 -21.59
C GLY A 273 0.45 4.43 -20.33
N LEU A 274 0.87 3.60 -19.38
CA LEU A 274 0.15 3.42 -18.10
C LEU A 274 0.07 4.71 -17.28
N ILE A 275 1.16 5.48 -17.30
CA ILE A 275 1.24 6.79 -16.67
C ILE A 275 0.25 7.76 -17.35
N GLU A 276 0.23 7.79 -18.68
CA GLU A 276 -0.70 8.61 -19.47
C GLU A 276 -2.16 8.26 -19.16
N ASP A 277 -2.50 6.97 -19.16
CA ASP A 277 -3.83 6.48 -18.84
C ASP A 277 -4.24 6.90 -17.42
N ALA A 278 -3.32 6.85 -16.45
CA ALA A 278 -3.58 7.30 -15.09
C ALA A 278 -3.83 8.82 -14.99
N ILE A 279 -3.10 9.65 -15.74
CA ILE A 279 -3.37 11.10 -15.79
C ILE A 279 -4.74 11.36 -16.42
N LEU A 280 -5.07 10.66 -17.51
CA LEU A 280 -6.36 10.83 -18.19
C LEU A 280 -7.54 10.34 -17.33
N GLU A 281 -7.35 9.26 -16.57
CA GLU A 281 -8.31 8.82 -15.55
C GLU A 281 -8.45 9.85 -14.44
N ALA A 282 -7.35 10.51 -14.05
CA ALA A 282 -7.38 11.61 -13.10
C ALA A 282 -8.13 12.84 -13.64
N GLU A 283 -7.97 13.16 -14.93
CA GLU A 283 -8.70 14.25 -15.63
C GLU A 283 -10.19 13.97 -15.72
N ALA A 284 -10.57 12.75 -16.11
CA ALA A 284 -11.98 12.35 -16.18
C ALA A 284 -12.70 12.51 -14.84
N ARG A 285 -11.95 12.46 -13.73
CA ARG A 285 -12.44 12.67 -12.36
C ARG A 285 -12.18 14.08 -11.81
N GLY A 286 -11.56 14.98 -12.59
CA GLY A 286 -11.29 16.39 -12.23
C GLY A 286 -10.24 16.59 -11.14
N ILE A 287 -9.16 15.81 -11.14
CA ILE A 287 -8.23 15.68 -10.00
C ILE A 287 -6.87 16.37 -10.28
N ASN A 288 -6.05 16.68 -9.26
CA ASN A 288 -4.64 17.02 -9.47
C ASN A 288 -3.76 15.75 -9.36
N GLY A 289 -2.86 15.56 -10.33
CA GLY A 289 -2.00 14.38 -10.45
C GLY A 289 -0.55 14.71 -10.10
N GLU A 290 0.20 13.70 -9.69
CA GLU A 290 1.58 13.87 -9.29
C GLU A 290 2.45 12.75 -9.84
N GLU A 291 3.71 13.09 -10.16
CA GLU A 291 4.83 12.19 -10.45
C GLU A 291 4.77 11.43 -11.79
N LEU A 292 5.73 11.73 -12.68
CA LEU A 292 5.77 11.18 -14.04
C LEU A 292 7.21 10.99 -14.52
N ASN A 293 7.45 9.95 -15.33
CA ASN A 293 8.72 9.76 -16.03
C ASN A 293 9.14 11.03 -16.80
N ASN A 294 10.41 11.43 -16.71
CA ASN A 294 10.97 12.67 -17.28
C ASN A 294 10.30 13.96 -16.77
N ASN A 295 9.90 14.00 -15.49
CA ASN A 295 9.26 15.16 -14.86
C ASN A 295 7.93 15.56 -15.53
N GLY A 296 7.27 14.70 -16.31
CA GLY A 296 5.91 14.98 -16.79
C GLY A 296 5.72 15.94 -17.97
N GLU A 297 6.78 16.58 -18.46
CA GLU A 297 6.69 17.63 -19.49
C GLU A 297 6.03 17.16 -20.79
N VAL A 298 6.35 15.92 -21.19
CA VAL A 298 5.85 15.29 -22.42
C VAL A 298 4.32 15.22 -22.44
N TYR A 299 3.69 15.01 -21.27
CA TYR A 299 2.25 14.85 -21.17
C TYR A 299 1.51 16.18 -21.26
N ILE A 300 2.08 17.25 -20.68
CA ILE A 300 1.52 18.61 -20.83
C ILE A 300 1.60 19.06 -22.29
N GLN A 301 2.71 18.76 -22.97
CA GLN A 301 2.86 19.11 -24.39
C GLN A 301 1.83 18.36 -25.25
N ARG A 302 1.51 17.10 -24.92
CA ARG A 302 0.52 16.29 -25.63
C ARG A 302 -0.91 16.71 -25.31
N TYR A 303 -1.18 17.14 -24.09
CA TYR A 303 -2.51 17.54 -23.61
C TYR A 303 -2.49 18.93 -22.93
N PRO A 304 -2.41 20.01 -23.70
CA PRO A 304 -2.30 21.37 -23.15
C PRO A 304 -3.58 21.87 -22.47
N GLN A 305 -4.72 21.18 -22.64
CA GLN A 305 -6.04 21.54 -22.12
C GLN A 305 -6.39 20.80 -20.81
N LEU A 306 -5.43 20.11 -20.16
CA LEU A 306 -5.69 19.39 -18.90
C LEU A 306 -6.07 20.36 -17.77
N ASN A 307 -7.19 20.07 -17.11
CA ASN A 307 -7.55 20.76 -15.87
C ASN A 307 -6.68 20.27 -14.71
N VAL A 308 -6.35 18.98 -14.69
CA VAL A 308 -5.39 18.35 -13.76
C VAL A 308 -4.08 19.11 -13.75
N LYS A 309 -3.61 19.48 -12.55
CA LYS A 309 -2.24 19.97 -12.36
C LYS A 309 -1.30 18.84 -12.02
N VAL A 310 -0.16 18.85 -12.69
CA VAL A 310 0.92 17.87 -12.55
C VAL A 310 2.02 18.51 -11.72
N VAL A 311 2.35 17.87 -10.60
CA VAL A 311 3.40 18.29 -9.68
C VAL A 311 4.42 17.16 -9.58
N ASP A 312 5.71 17.46 -9.63
CA ASP A 312 6.78 16.49 -9.33
C ASP A 312 7.50 16.79 -8.00
N GLY A 313 7.14 17.90 -7.35
CA GLY A 313 7.59 18.31 -6.03
C GLY A 313 9.06 18.70 -5.92
N SER A 314 9.72 18.93 -7.04
CA SER A 314 11.13 19.31 -7.10
C SER A 314 11.45 20.58 -6.30
N SER A 315 10.54 21.53 -6.22
CA SER A 315 10.69 22.79 -5.49
C SER A 315 10.70 22.55 -3.99
N LEU A 316 9.83 21.65 -3.50
CA LEU A 316 9.83 21.24 -2.10
C LEU A 316 11.07 20.40 -1.76
N VAL A 317 11.54 19.55 -2.68
CA VAL A 317 12.84 18.86 -2.52
C VAL A 317 13.97 19.86 -2.32
N VAL A 318 14.08 20.86 -3.21
CA VAL A 318 15.10 21.91 -3.08
C VAL A 318 14.96 22.64 -1.75
N ALA A 319 13.74 23.00 -1.34
CA ALA A 319 13.48 23.65 -0.07
C ALA A 319 13.95 22.81 1.13
N ILE A 320 13.63 21.51 1.16
CA ILE A 320 14.03 20.60 2.23
C ILE A 320 15.55 20.50 2.32
N VAL A 321 16.23 20.32 1.18
CA VAL A 321 17.69 20.20 1.14
C VAL A 321 18.36 21.49 1.63
N LEU A 322 17.92 22.64 1.13
CA LEU A 322 18.46 23.95 1.53
C LEU A 322 18.24 24.28 3.02
N ASN A 323 17.18 23.77 3.63
CA ASN A 323 16.90 23.94 5.05
C ASN A 323 17.55 22.86 5.93
N SER A 324 18.02 21.76 5.34
CA SER A 324 18.76 20.69 6.04
C SER A 324 20.25 21.00 6.19
N ILE A 325 20.78 21.92 5.39
CA ILE A 325 22.18 22.36 5.46
C ILE A 325 22.39 23.20 6.74
N PRO A 326 23.39 22.88 7.59
CA PRO A 326 23.71 23.69 8.77
C PRO A 326 24.01 25.15 8.40
N LYS A 327 23.49 26.11 9.18
CA LYS A 327 23.56 27.54 8.87
C LYS A 327 24.98 28.11 8.72
N GLU A 328 25.97 27.48 9.34
CA GLU A 328 27.38 27.89 9.34
C GLU A 328 28.18 27.29 8.15
N THR A 329 27.51 26.56 7.25
CA THR A 329 28.17 25.89 6.13
C THR A 329 28.60 26.90 5.06
N THR A 330 29.90 26.95 4.77
CA THR A 330 30.48 27.80 3.72
C THR A 330 30.82 27.04 2.43
N GLN A 331 31.00 25.72 2.53
CA GLN A 331 31.38 24.83 1.44
C GLN A 331 30.56 23.54 1.48
N VAL A 332 30.11 23.09 0.32
CA VAL A 332 29.44 21.78 0.13
C VAL A 332 30.04 21.04 -1.04
N LEU A 333 30.07 19.71 -0.99
CA LEU A 333 30.37 18.88 -2.15
C LEU A 333 29.08 18.38 -2.79
N LEU A 334 28.92 18.56 -4.09
CA LEU A 334 27.85 17.97 -4.88
C LEU A 334 28.36 16.65 -5.50
N GLY A 335 27.63 15.56 -5.26
CA GLY A 335 27.92 14.25 -5.84
C GLY A 335 26.68 13.61 -6.48
N GLY A 336 26.91 12.78 -7.49
CA GLY A 336 25.84 12.13 -8.28
C GLY A 336 25.39 12.95 -9.49
N CYS A 337 24.36 12.45 -10.18
CA CYS A 337 23.91 12.97 -11.47
C CYS A 337 23.27 14.36 -11.35
N LEU A 338 23.61 15.25 -12.30
CA LEU A 338 23.02 16.59 -12.41
C LEU A 338 21.56 16.51 -12.91
N SER A 339 20.61 16.64 -11.98
CA SER A 339 19.18 16.79 -12.25
C SER A 339 18.74 18.26 -12.18
N LYS A 340 17.50 18.58 -12.59
CA LYS A 340 16.96 19.95 -12.43
C LYS A 340 16.96 20.42 -10.97
N VAL A 341 16.78 19.50 -10.03
CA VAL A 341 16.86 19.72 -8.58
C VAL A 341 18.30 20.11 -8.22
N ALA A 342 19.29 19.38 -8.73
CA ALA A 342 20.70 19.71 -8.51
C ALA A 342 21.04 21.12 -9.02
N TYR A 343 20.66 21.47 -10.26
CA TYR A 343 20.88 22.83 -10.78
C TYR A 343 20.21 23.91 -9.91
N SER A 344 19.00 23.66 -9.43
CA SER A 344 18.26 24.60 -8.59
C SER A 344 18.89 24.77 -7.20
N ILE A 345 19.37 23.67 -6.60
CA ILE A 345 20.12 23.71 -5.33
C ILE A 345 21.40 24.52 -5.51
N VAL A 346 22.20 24.22 -6.54
CA VAL A 346 23.46 24.94 -6.80
C VAL A 346 23.19 26.43 -7.01
N SER A 347 22.20 26.79 -7.83
CA SER A 347 21.83 28.19 -8.03
C SER A 347 21.46 28.90 -6.73
N ALA A 348 20.65 28.26 -5.87
CA ALA A 348 20.23 28.83 -4.59
C ALA A 348 21.39 28.95 -3.59
N LEU A 349 22.33 28.00 -3.58
CA LEU A 349 23.51 28.05 -2.72
C LEU A 349 24.49 29.13 -3.15
N CYS A 350 24.74 29.27 -4.46
CA CYS A 350 25.59 30.34 -4.97
C CYS A 350 25.04 31.73 -4.66
N GLN A 351 23.71 31.90 -4.66
CA GLN A 351 23.04 33.14 -4.22
C GLN A 351 23.21 33.42 -2.72
N ARG A 352 23.42 32.38 -1.91
CA ARG A 352 23.75 32.48 -0.48
C ARG A 352 25.26 32.59 -0.21
N GLU A 353 26.06 32.80 -1.26
CA GLU A 353 27.52 32.88 -1.20
C GLU A 353 28.20 31.61 -0.65
N ILE A 354 27.53 30.45 -0.76
CA ILE A 354 28.08 29.15 -0.39
C ILE A 354 28.81 28.57 -1.60
N GLN A 355 30.04 28.11 -1.38
CA GLN A 355 30.85 27.48 -2.42
C GLN A 355 30.40 26.03 -2.63
N VAL A 356 30.19 25.67 -3.90
CA VAL A 356 29.79 24.33 -4.32
C VAL A 356 30.95 23.66 -5.05
N SER A 357 31.50 22.63 -4.44
CA SER A 357 32.52 21.77 -5.03
C SER A 357 31.86 20.64 -5.83
N THR A 358 32.41 20.27 -6.99
CA THR A 358 32.00 19.05 -7.73
C THR A 358 33.16 18.06 -7.83
N ILE A 359 32.85 16.76 -7.88
CA ILE A 359 33.84 15.69 -8.04
C ILE A 359 34.41 15.67 -9.47
N TYR A 360 33.55 15.79 -10.48
CA TYR A 360 33.96 15.66 -11.88
C TYR A 360 34.06 17.01 -12.58
N LYS A 361 35.16 17.22 -13.31
CA LYS A 361 35.36 18.43 -14.13
C LYS A 361 34.24 18.64 -15.16
N THR A 362 33.69 17.56 -15.70
CA THR A 362 32.57 17.61 -16.66
C THR A 362 31.29 18.19 -16.05
N GLU A 363 31.03 17.93 -14.77
CA GLU A 363 29.89 18.47 -14.03
C GLU A 363 30.09 19.94 -13.71
N TYR A 364 31.30 20.30 -13.27
CA TYR A 364 31.71 21.70 -13.09
C TYR A 364 31.46 22.54 -14.35
N GLU A 365 31.92 22.10 -15.53
CA GLU A 365 31.74 22.86 -16.77
C GLU A 365 30.24 23.04 -17.10
N LYS A 366 29.42 22.00 -16.89
CA LYS A 366 27.96 22.08 -17.09
C LYS A 366 27.30 23.07 -16.13
N LEU A 367 27.65 23.02 -14.85
CA LEU A 367 27.12 23.94 -13.84
C LEU A 367 27.56 25.38 -14.08
N LYS A 368 28.81 25.59 -14.49
CA LYS A 368 29.35 26.91 -14.81
C LYS A 368 28.64 27.55 -16.00
N LEU A 369 28.28 26.76 -17.01
CA LEU A 369 27.50 27.23 -18.15
C LEU A 369 26.04 27.55 -17.78
N ALA A 370 25.45 26.77 -16.86
CA ALA A 370 24.06 26.91 -16.47
C ALA A 370 23.82 28.01 -15.42
N THR A 371 24.80 28.28 -14.54
CA THR A 371 24.64 29.23 -13.43
C THR A 371 25.21 30.60 -13.81
N LYS A 372 24.41 31.66 -13.63
CA LYS A 372 24.85 33.06 -13.81
C LYS A 372 25.85 33.53 -12.74
N PHE A 373 26.26 32.67 -11.80
CA PHE A 373 27.06 32.97 -10.61
C PHE A 373 28.37 32.14 -10.56
N GLY A 374 28.96 31.86 -11.71
CA GLY A 374 30.05 30.88 -11.92
C GLY A 374 31.37 31.08 -11.15
N ASN A 375 31.44 31.98 -10.16
CA ASN A 375 32.60 32.13 -9.27
C ASN A 375 32.50 31.24 -8.02
N ASN A 376 31.31 30.77 -7.64
CA ASN A 376 31.09 29.99 -6.42
C ASN A 376 31.07 28.47 -6.66
N VAL A 377 31.22 28.02 -7.91
CA VAL A 377 31.35 26.59 -8.23
C VAL A 377 32.83 26.28 -8.47
N VAL A 378 33.34 25.21 -7.88
CA VAL A 378 34.75 24.79 -8.02
C VAL A 378 34.84 23.28 -8.25
N VAL A 379 35.93 22.83 -8.87
CA VAL A 379 36.27 21.41 -8.91
C VAL A 379 37.00 21.08 -7.61
N SER A 380 36.53 20.08 -6.86
CA SER A 380 37.28 19.66 -5.67
C SER A 380 38.48 18.81 -6.08
N GLU A 381 39.65 19.16 -5.55
CA GLU A 381 40.84 18.31 -5.60
C GLU A 381 40.90 17.36 -4.38
N SER A 382 39.97 17.53 -3.43
CA SER A 382 39.89 16.75 -2.18
C SER A 382 38.47 16.26 -1.92
N TYR A 383 38.29 15.38 -0.94
CA TYR A 383 36.98 14.87 -0.51
C TYR A 383 36.71 15.30 0.95
N ALA A 384 37.25 16.45 1.34
CA ALA A 384 37.37 16.89 2.73
C ALA A 384 36.16 17.70 3.22
N GLU A 385 35.26 18.11 2.33
CA GLU A 385 34.05 18.84 2.67
C GLU A 385 33.19 18.03 3.65
N LYS A 386 32.73 18.67 4.73
CA LYS A 386 31.90 18.02 5.74
C LYS A 386 30.47 17.76 5.29
N ILE A 387 29.95 18.54 4.33
CA ILE A 387 28.55 18.45 3.88
C ILE A 387 28.55 18.00 2.42
N TRP A 388 27.90 16.87 2.16
CA TRP A 388 27.78 16.27 0.83
C TRP A 388 26.31 16.27 0.42
N LEU A 389 26.01 16.96 -0.67
CA LEU A 389 24.70 16.95 -1.32
C LEU A 389 24.72 15.85 -2.38
N VAL A 390 23.92 14.81 -2.21
CA VAL A 390 24.05 13.59 -3.00
C VAL A 390 22.79 13.22 -3.76
N GLY A 391 22.95 12.94 -5.05
CA GLY A 391 21.89 12.45 -5.94
C GLY A 391 22.10 11.02 -6.38
N ASP A 392 21.28 10.58 -7.32
CA ASP A 392 21.42 9.26 -7.94
C ASP A 392 22.77 9.11 -8.64
N GLY A 393 23.34 7.90 -8.61
CA GLY A 393 24.62 7.61 -9.26
C GLY A 393 25.87 7.88 -8.42
N LEU A 394 25.73 8.26 -7.14
CA LEU A 394 26.85 8.28 -6.20
C LEU A 394 27.39 6.86 -5.96
N SER A 395 28.68 6.65 -6.23
CA SER A 395 29.33 5.35 -6.09
C SER A 395 29.80 5.06 -4.66
N GLU A 396 29.93 3.77 -4.32
CA GLU A 396 30.53 3.37 -3.03
C GLU A 396 31.98 3.87 -2.89
N GLU A 397 32.74 3.90 -3.99
CA GLU A 397 34.14 4.33 -3.99
C GLU A 397 34.28 5.81 -3.63
N GLU A 398 33.38 6.67 -4.12
CA GLU A 398 33.32 8.08 -3.76
C GLU A 398 32.99 8.26 -2.28
N GLN A 399 31.99 7.53 -1.78
CA GLN A 399 31.60 7.59 -0.36
C GLN A 399 32.74 7.18 0.57
N ARG A 400 33.55 6.18 0.19
CA ARG A 400 34.71 5.74 0.99
C ARG A 400 35.74 6.85 1.17
N LYS A 401 35.87 7.78 0.21
CA LYS A 401 36.82 8.90 0.26
C LYS A 401 36.38 10.06 1.15
N ALA A 402 35.11 10.10 1.57
CA ALA A 402 34.59 11.16 2.44
C ALA A 402 35.35 11.23 3.78
N SER A 403 35.41 12.41 4.39
CA SER A 403 36.04 12.55 5.71
C SER A 403 35.18 11.94 6.84
N LYS A 404 35.78 11.56 7.98
CA LYS A 404 35.03 11.08 9.14
C LYS A 404 34.07 12.16 9.65
N GLY A 405 32.82 11.78 9.92
CA GLY A 405 31.77 12.71 10.37
C GLY A 405 31.16 13.54 9.24
N THR A 406 31.39 13.17 7.98
CA THR A 406 30.69 13.77 6.83
C THR A 406 29.18 13.57 6.95
N ILE A 407 28.42 14.59 6.60
CA ILE A 407 26.95 14.59 6.56
C ILE A 407 26.51 14.48 5.11
N PHE A 408 25.87 13.37 4.77
CA PHE A 408 25.26 13.13 3.47
C PHE A 408 23.80 13.59 3.50
N ILE A 409 23.48 14.60 2.70
CA ILE A 409 22.13 15.13 2.52
C ILE A 409 21.67 14.75 1.10
N PRO A 410 20.82 13.72 0.96
CA PRO A 410 20.33 13.32 -0.34
C PRO A 410 19.33 14.32 -0.91
N PHE A 411 19.38 14.52 -2.22
CA PHE A 411 18.37 15.25 -2.99
C PHE A 411 17.65 14.37 -4.02
N SER A 412 18.02 13.08 -4.10
CA SER A 412 17.32 12.05 -4.87
C SER A 412 16.18 11.40 -4.08
N GLN A 413 15.22 10.81 -4.79
CA GLN A 413 14.13 10.05 -4.18
C GLN A 413 14.66 8.81 -3.45
N PHE A 414 15.52 8.03 -4.11
CA PHE A 414 16.12 6.84 -3.51
C PHE A 414 17.25 7.21 -2.54
N PRO A 415 17.32 6.55 -1.37
CA PRO A 415 18.34 6.82 -0.38
C PRO A 415 19.69 6.29 -0.88
N PRO A 416 20.80 7.01 -0.62
CA PRO A 416 22.12 6.50 -0.92
C PRO A 416 22.45 5.29 -0.03
N GLU A 417 23.26 4.38 -0.55
CA GLU A 417 23.79 3.27 0.23
C GLU A 417 24.66 3.79 1.38
N ARG A 418 24.52 3.18 2.57
CA ARG A 418 25.27 3.60 3.76
C ARG A 418 26.59 2.84 3.87
N VAL A 419 27.60 3.31 3.13
CA VAL A 419 28.90 2.63 3.04
C VAL A 419 29.78 2.90 4.28
N ARG A 420 29.68 4.08 4.89
CA ARG A 420 30.51 4.49 6.02
C ARG A 420 29.72 4.61 7.32
N SER A 421 30.05 3.81 8.31
CA SER A 421 29.38 3.86 9.63
C SER A 421 29.76 5.06 10.49
N ASP A 422 30.85 5.76 10.15
CA ASP A 422 31.36 6.93 10.86
C ASP A 422 30.91 8.27 10.25
N CYS A 423 29.91 8.23 9.37
CA CYS A 423 29.27 9.38 8.71
C CYS A 423 27.77 9.44 9.05
N LEU A 424 27.18 10.63 8.92
CA LEU A 424 25.74 10.84 9.11
C LEU A 424 25.02 10.81 7.76
N TYR A 425 23.92 10.06 7.67
CA TYR A 425 23.09 10.00 6.46
C TYR A 425 21.70 10.51 6.79
N HIS A 426 21.30 11.63 6.18
CA HIS A 426 19.93 12.11 6.23
C HIS A 426 19.01 11.20 5.41
N TYR A 427 17.71 11.27 5.71
CA TYR A 427 16.68 10.65 4.88
C TYR A 427 16.60 11.33 3.51
N SER A 428 16.12 10.60 2.50
CA SER A 428 15.71 11.21 1.23
C SER A 428 14.71 12.34 1.50
N PRO A 429 14.61 13.36 0.63
CA PRO A 429 13.75 14.52 0.85
C PRO A 429 12.32 14.10 1.20
N SER A 430 11.94 14.34 2.45
CA SER A 430 10.69 13.85 3.04
C SER A 430 10.35 14.67 4.28
N MET A 431 9.08 14.61 4.68
CA MET A 431 8.57 15.36 5.84
C MET A 431 7.63 14.51 6.67
N MET A 432 7.60 14.78 7.98
CA MET A 432 6.65 14.17 8.89
C MET A 432 5.26 14.73 8.65
N ALA A 433 4.29 13.85 8.42
CA ALA A 433 2.90 14.18 8.17
C ALA A 433 2.19 14.66 9.45
N PRO A 434 1.34 15.70 9.38
CA PRO A 434 0.58 16.19 10.52
C PRO A 434 -0.43 15.15 11.02
N ILE A 435 -0.79 15.19 12.30
CA ILE A 435 -1.75 14.24 12.92
C ILE A 435 -3.14 14.31 12.25
N SER A 436 -3.49 15.47 11.70
CA SER A 436 -4.73 15.70 10.95
C SER A 436 -4.83 14.91 9.63
N LEU A 437 -3.71 14.38 9.12
CA LEU A 437 -3.72 13.44 8.00
C LEU A 437 -4.11 12.05 8.51
N GLN A 438 -5.30 11.58 8.14
CA GLN A 438 -5.89 10.33 8.63
C GLN A 438 -5.67 9.18 7.64
N ASN A 439 -5.84 7.95 8.14
CA ASN A 439 -5.67 6.69 7.40
C ASN A 439 -4.26 6.51 6.78
N LEU A 440 -3.23 7.10 7.39
CA LEU A 440 -1.83 6.92 7.00
C LEU A 440 -1.22 5.76 7.79
N ASP A 441 -1.61 4.55 7.41
CA ASP A 441 -1.27 3.32 8.14
C ASP A 441 -0.02 2.62 7.60
N SER A 442 0.36 2.93 6.36
CA SER A 442 1.53 2.35 5.69
C SER A 442 2.71 3.33 5.68
N CYS A 443 3.92 2.80 5.81
CA CYS A 443 5.16 3.51 5.54
C CYS A 443 5.35 3.67 4.04
N GLU A 444 5.86 4.84 3.64
CA GLU A 444 6.19 5.09 2.25
C GLU A 444 7.60 4.57 1.93
N ASN A 445 7.67 3.35 1.39
CA ASN A 445 8.92 2.65 1.10
C ASN A 445 9.83 2.57 2.35
N TRP A 446 11.04 3.13 2.30
CA TRP A 446 12.04 3.14 3.38
C TRP A 446 11.80 4.26 4.42
N LEU A 447 10.79 5.11 4.24
CA LEU A 447 10.53 6.21 5.16
C LEU A 447 9.91 5.71 6.47
N PRO A 448 10.21 6.35 7.62
CA PRO A 448 9.58 6.03 8.89
C PRO A 448 8.05 6.18 8.88
N ARG A 449 7.39 5.63 9.89
CA ARG A 449 5.92 5.74 10.02
C ARG A 449 5.51 7.21 10.11
N ARG A 450 4.45 7.58 9.37
CA ARG A 450 3.95 8.95 9.22
C ARG A 450 4.95 9.92 8.59
N VAL A 451 5.88 9.43 7.78
CA VAL A 451 6.78 10.26 6.96
C VAL A 451 6.42 10.03 5.49
N MET A 452 6.35 11.12 4.72
CA MET A 452 5.96 11.12 3.31
C MET A 452 7.05 11.76 2.46
N SER A 453 7.22 11.32 1.21
CA SER A 453 8.17 11.95 0.29
C SER A 453 7.82 13.40 0.02
N ALA A 454 8.84 14.19 -0.30
CA ALA A 454 8.67 15.58 -0.70
C ALA A 454 7.76 15.74 -1.92
N SER A 455 7.80 14.81 -2.88
CA SER A 455 6.88 14.83 -4.02
C SER A 455 5.45 14.76 -3.53
N ARG A 456 5.10 13.73 -2.76
CA ARG A 456 3.73 13.51 -2.28
C ARG A 456 3.20 14.66 -1.42
N VAL A 457 4.07 15.24 -0.59
CA VAL A 457 3.73 16.42 0.21
C VAL A 457 3.47 17.63 -0.68
N ALA A 458 4.26 17.83 -1.73
CA ALA A 458 4.09 18.96 -2.64
C ALA A 458 2.73 18.90 -3.37
N GLY A 459 2.31 17.74 -3.90
CA GLY A 459 0.99 17.62 -4.54
C GLY A 459 -0.17 17.93 -3.59
N ILE A 460 -0.05 17.51 -2.33
CA ILE A 460 -1.02 17.84 -1.27
C ILE A 460 -1.04 19.35 -0.98
N VAL A 461 0.13 19.98 -0.81
CA VAL A 461 0.23 21.42 -0.50
C VAL A 461 -0.29 22.27 -1.66
N HIS A 462 0.00 21.91 -2.90
CA HIS A 462 -0.56 22.57 -4.08
C HIS A 462 -2.09 22.55 -4.08
N ALA A 463 -2.70 21.42 -3.72
CA ALA A 463 -4.15 21.30 -3.62
C ALA A 463 -4.73 22.09 -2.43
N LEU A 464 -4.05 22.11 -1.29
CA LEU A 464 -4.48 22.88 -0.11
C LEU A 464 -4.45 24.39 -0.34
N GLU A 465 -3.43 24.89 -1.05
CA GLU A 465 -3.30 26.31 -1.38
C GLU A 465 -4.03 26.70 -2.67
N GLY A 466 -4.57 25.73 -3.41
CA GLY A 466 -5.31 25.97 -4.66
C GLY A 466 -4.45 26.52 -5.79
N TRP A 467 -3.16 26.16 -5.83
CA TRP A 467 -2.25 26.65 -6.87
C TRP A 467 -2.54 25.99 -8.21
N ASN A 468 -3.04 26.79 -9.15
CA ASN A 468 -3.47 26.33 -10.46
C ASN A 468 -2.34 26.32 -11.51
N LEU A 469 -1.22 25.65 -11.20
CA LEU A 469 -0.04 25.59 -12.06
C LEU A 469 0.60 24.22 -12.04
N HIS A 470 1.28 23.89 -13.13
CA HIS A 470 2.08 22.67 -13.23
C HIS A 470 3.50 22.92 -12.73
N GLU A 471 3.99 22.04 -11.88
CA GLU A 471 5.38 21.96 -11.46
C GLU A 471 5.96 20.67 -12.05
N CYS A 472 6.41 20.75 -13.29
CA CYS A 472 6.86 19.60 -14.06
C CYS A 472 7.84 20.05 -15.15
N GLY A 473 8.58 19.12 -15.75
CA GLY A 473 9.61 19.42 -16.74
C GLY A 473 10.72 20.25 -16.10
N GLN A 474 11.16 21.29 -16.77
CA GLN A 474 12.13 22.26 -16.22
C GLN A 474 11.49 23.37 -15.37
N LYS A 475 10.16 23.40 -15.23
CA LYS A 475 9.50 24.44 -14.43
C LYS A 475 9.68 24.14 -12.94
N MET A 476 10.08 25.18 -12.22
CA MET A 476 10.16 25.21 -10.75
C MET A 476 9.11 26.17 -10.21
N PHE A 477 8.58 25.88 -9.04
CA PHE A 477 7.74 26.77 -8.27
C PHE A 477 8.58 27.57 -7.26
N ASP A 478 7.98 28.56 -6.60
CA ASP A 478 8.70 29.38 -5.62
C ASP A 478 9.09 28.54 -4.39
N ILE A 479 10.40 28.37 -4.20
CA ILE A 479 11.00 27.53 -3.16
C ILE A 479 10.67 28.03 -1.75
N GLY A 480 10.62 29.36 -1.55
CA GLY A 480 10.31 29.95 -0.25
C GLY A 480 8.82 29.78 0.08
N LEU A 481 7.97 30.07 -0.90
CA LEU A 481 6.52 30.00 -0.74
C LEU A 481 6.04 28.56 -0.53
N VAL A 482 6.57 27.57 -1.25
CA VAL A 482 6.24 26.16 -1.02
C VAL A 482 6.69 25.69 0.37
N TRP A 483 7.86 26.13 0.83
CA TRP A 483 8.37 25.79 2.15
C TRP A 483 7.47 26.34 3.27
N GLU A 484 7.14 27.63 3.21
CA GLU A 484 6.28 28.28 4.20
C GLU A 484 4.88 27.67 4.22
N ALA A 485 4.28 27.41 3.06
CA ALA A 485 2.98 26.75 2.96
C ALA A 485 3.01 25.33 3.54
N THR A 486 4.07 24.58 3.29
CA THR A 486 4.24 23.21 3.80
C THR A 486 4.27 23.20 5.33
N LEU A 487 5.05 24.11 5.94
CA LEU A 487 5.10 24.26 7.40
C LEU A 487 3.76 24.74 7.99
N LYS A 488 3.08 25.68 7.31
CA LYS A 488 1.76 26.20 7.69
C LYS A 488 0.70 25.10 7.77
N HIS A 489 0.74 24.10 6.89
CA HIS A 489 -0.15 22.94 6.91
C HIS A 489 0.28 21.84 7.89
N GLY A 490 1.34 22.08 8.68
CA GLY A 490 1.73 21.22 9.80
C GLY A 490 2.67 20.07 9.43
N PHE A 491 3.15 20.00 8.19
CA PHE A 491 4.26 19.11 7.83
C PHE A 491 5.55 19.61 8.48
N LYS A 492 6.40 18.69 8.95
CA LYS A 492 7.64 19.05 9.67
C LYS A 492 8.86 18.42 9.01
N PRO A 493 10.00 19.13 8.93
CA PRO A 493 11.27 18.52 8.53
C PRO A 493 11.69 17.43 9.52
N LEU A 494 12.50 16.49 9.04
CA LEU A 494 12.97 15.32 9.79
C LEU A 494 14.23 15.58 10.60
#